data_AF-A0A537Z3M9-F1
#
_entry.id   AF-A0A537Z3M9-F1
#
_cell.length_a   1.000
_cell.length_b   1.000
_cell.length_c   1.000
_cell.angle_alpha   90.00
_cell.angle_beta   90.00
_cell.angle_gamma   90.00
#
_symmetry.space_group_name_H-M   'P 1'
#
loop_
_entity.id
_entity.type
_entity.pdbx_description
1 polymer ?
#
loop_
_entity_poly.entity_id
_entity_poly.type
_entity_poly.pdbx_seq_one_letter_code
_entity_poly.pdbx_strand_id
1 'polypeptide(L)'
;MIENHIRTLLDAPEAGEGAPTLAHIEEMLTAGYARAMAIEGEQWRLQRRIVDIALRLADEYNELQARELRKLARELRAVEEDLVGIRALIRSLRARANEARAA
;
A
#
# COMPACT_ATOMS: atom_id res chain seq x y z
N MET A 1 4.70 -5.36 -9.89
CA MET A 1 4.63 -4.82 -8.51
C MET A 1 4.20 -5.94 -7.57
N ILE A 2 4.53 -5.88 -6.28
CA ILE A 2 4.25 -6.96 -5.31
C ILE A 2 2.75 -7.29 -5.20
N GLU A 3 1.88 -6.30 -5.39
CA GLU A 3 0.42 -6.46 -5.39
C GLU A 3 -0.06 -7.48 -6.43
N ASN A 4 0.56 -7.51 -7.61
CA ASN A 4 0.21 -8.47 -8.66
C ASN A 4 0.66 -9.88 -8.28
N HIS A 5 1.82 -10.03 -7.64
CA HIS A 5 2.28 -11.34 -7.18
C HIS A 5 1.36 -11.88 -6.08
N ILE A 6 0.95 -11.02 -5.14
CA ILE A 6 -0.03 -11.39 -4.11
C ILE A 6 -1.35 -11.83 -4.76
N ARG A 7 -1.86 -11.08 -5.75
CA ARG A 7 -3.07 -11.48 -6.50
C ARG A 7 -2.90 -12.84 -7.18
N THR A 8 -1.77 -13.07 -7.86
CA THR A 8 -1.48 -14.36 -8.48
C THR A 8 -1.51 -15.51 -7.47
N LEU A 9 -1.02 -15.31 -6.24
CA LEU A 9 -1.11 -16.33 -5.19
C LEU A 9 -2.53 -16.53 -4.66
N LEU A 10 -3.34 -15.47 -4.62
CA LEU A 10 -4.74 -15.56 -4.24
C LEU A 10 -5.61 -16.24 -5.30
N ASP A 11 -5.23 -16.10 -6.57
CA ASP A 11 -5.92 -16.71 -7.71
C ASP A 11 -5.49 -18.18 -7.93
N ALA A 12 -4.40 -18.63 -7.28
CA ALA A 12 -3.88 -19.99 -7.42
C ALA A 12 -4.72 -21.02 -6.64
N PRO A 13 -4.75 -22.30 -7.08
CA PRO A 13 -5.54 -23.34 -6.43
C PRO A 13 -5.29 -23.49 -4.93
N GLU A 14 -6.31 -23.94 -4.22
CA GLU A 14 -6.22 -24.08 -2.77
C GLU A 14 -5.26 -25.19 -2.32
N ALA A 15 -5.29 -26.29 -3.07
CA ALA A 15 -4.47 -27.49 -2.86
C ALA A 15 -4.21 -28.19 -4.20
N GLY A 16 -3.30 -29.15 -4.21
CA GLY A 16 -2.96 -29.93 -5.40
C GLY A 16 -1.93 -29.26 -6.30
N GLU A 17 -1.88 -29.68 -7.55
CA GLU A 17 -0.92 -29.18 -8.54
C GLU A 17 -1.12 -27.68 -8.79
N GLY A 18 -0.05 -26.90 -8.67
CA GLY A 18 -0.08 -25.44 -8.83
C GLY A 18 -0.49 -24.66 -7.58
N ALA A 19 -0.82 -25.33 -6.45
CA ALA A 19 -1.05 -24.63 -5.19
C ALA A 19 0.28 -24.06 -4.65
N PRO A 20 0.31 -22.80 -4.20
CA PRO A 20 1.52 -22.20 -3.66
C PRO A 20 1.88 -22.83 -2.31
N THR A 21 3.18 -22.96 -2.06
CA THR A 21 3.67 -23.46 -0.77
C THR A 21 3.42 -22.43 0.33
N LEU A 22 3.25 -22.90 1.58
CA LEU A 22 3.13 -22.01 2.74
C LEU A 22 4.33 -21.05 2.86
N ALA A 23 5.54 -21.54 2.61
CA ALA A 23 6.75 -20.72 2.65
C ALA A 23 6.70 -19.56 1.65
N HIS A 24 6.20 -19.80 0.43
CA HIS A 24 6.07 -18.75 -0.58
C HIS A 24 4.98 -17.73 -0.22
N ILE A 25 3.86 -18.18 0.37
CA ILE A 25 2.83 -17.30 0.90
C ILE A 25 3.40 -16.38 2.01
N GLU A 26 4.18 -16.94 2.93
CA GLU A 26 4.79 -16.19 4.05
C GLU A 26 5.87 -15.20 3.58
N GLU A 27 6.64 -15.56 2.56
CA GLU A 27 7.57 -14.65 1.88
C GLU A 27 6.82 -13.44 1.29
N MET A 28 5.71 -13.69 0.59
CA MET A 28 4.91 -12.62 -0.01
C MET A 28 4.16 -11.79 1.03
N LEU A 29 3.77 -12.36 2.18
CA LEU A 29 3.27 -11.58 3.32
C LEU A 29 4.34 -10.61 3.83
N THR A 30 5.58 -11.08 3.99
CA THR A 30 6.71 -10.26 4.45
C THR A 30 6.97 -9.11 3.48
N ALA A 31 7.05 -9.40 2.18
CA ALA A 31 7.21 -8.39 1.14
C ALA A 31 6.01 -7.40 1.09
N GLY A 32 4.79 -7.91 1.30
CA GLY A 32 3.58 -7.09 1.38
C GLY A 32 3.63 -6.11 2.54
N TYR A 33 4.00 -6.55 3.75
CA TYR A 33 4.15 -5.67 4.91
C TYR A 33 5.26 -4.62 4.69
N ALA A 34 6.40 -5.01 4.11
CA ALA A 34 7.45 -4.07 3.75
C ALA A 34 6.94 -2.99 2.77
N ARG A 35 6.14 -3.37 1.78
CA ARG A 35 5.50 -2.42 0.86
C ARG A 35 4.52 -1.49 1.57
N ALA A 36 3.68 -2.01 2.47
CA ALA A 36 2.75 -1.20 3.24
C ALA A 36 3.49 -0.15 4.09
N MET A 37 4.56 -0.54 4.79
CA MET A 37 5.40 0.39 5.55
C MET A 37 6.05 1.47 4.66
N ALA A 38 6.48 1.10 3.45
CA ALA A 38 7.04 2.07 2.50
C ALA A 38 5.99 3.11 2.05
N ILE A 39 4.74 2.68 1.82
CA ILE A 39 3.62 3.56 1.46
C ILE A 39 3.25 4.47 2.64
N GLU A 40 3.20 3.97 3.86
CA GLU A 40 2.96 4.77 5.08
C GLU A 40 4.04 5.86 5.25
N GLY A 41 5.30 5.52 5.00
CA GLY A 41 6.39 6.50 5.00
C GLY A 41 6.22 7.59 3.94
N GLU A 42 5.69 7.25 2.77
CA GLU A 42 5.37 8.23 1.72
C GLU A 42 4.20 9.12 2.11
N GLN A 43 3.13 8.52 2.67
CA GLN A 43 1.97 9.25 3.20
C GLN A 43 2.43 10.32 4.21
N TRP A 44 3.31 9.95 5.14
CA TRP A 44 3.82 10.86 6.16
C TRP A 44 4.63 12.02 5.56
N ARG A 45 5.49 11.75 4.57
CA ARG A 45 6.25 12.79 3.87
C ARG A 45 5.35 13.76 3.13
N LEU A 46 4.32 13.25 2.44
CA LEU A 46 3.34 14.08 1.73
C LEU A 46 2.53 14.94 2.69
N GLN A 47 2.02 14.37 3.78
CA GLN A 47 1.28 15.11 4.80
C GLN A 47 2.11 16.25 5.39
N ARG A 48 3.39 16.00 5.71
CA ARG A 48 4.30 17.04 6.22
C ARG A 48 4.47 18.18 5.20
N ARG A 49 4.74 17.85 3.94
CA ARG A 49 4.91 18.85 2.87
C ARG A 49 3.64 19.66 2.62
N ILE A 50 2.47 19.03 2.69
CA ILE A 50 1.16 19.68 2.59
C ILE A 50 0.99 20.72 3.70
N VAL A 51 1.28 20.36 4.95
CA VAL A 51 1.22 21.29 6.09
C VAL A 51 2.17 22.46 5.89
N ASP A 52 3.43 22.19 5.52
CA ASP A 52 4.44 23.25 5.31
C ASP A 52 4.00 24.27 4.23
N ILE A 53 3.41 23.80 3.13
CA ILE A 53 2.92 24.68 2.06
C ILE A 53 1.64 25.41 2.47
N ALA A 54 0.73 24.74 3.18
CA ALA A 54 -0.50 25.36 3.66
C ALA A 54 -0.22 26.51 4.63
N LEU A 55 0.77 26.36 5.52
CA LEU A 55 1.21 27.43 6.42
C LEU A 55 1.76 28.64 5.64
N ARG A 56 2.64 28.41 4.66
CA ARG A 56 3.18 29.49 3.81
C ARG A 56 2.09 30.23 3.04
N LEU A 57 1.09 29.50 2.52
CA LEU A 57 -0.06 30.08 1.83
C LEU A 57 -0.96 30.90 2.76
N ALA A 58 -1.05 30.53 4.04
CA ALA A 58 -1.80 31.27 5.04
C ALA A 58 -1.12 32.60 5.39
N ASP A 59 0.22 32.62 5.41
CA ASP A 59 1.00 33.84 5.64
C ASP A 59 0.94 34.79 4.43
N GLU A 60 1.14 34.26 3.22
CA GLU A 60 1.08 35.02 1.98
C GLU A 60 0.58 34.16 0.81
N TYR A 61 -0.48 34.60 0.15
CA TYR A 61 -1.02 33.86 -0.98
C TYR A 61 -0.05 33.85 -2.16
N ASN A 62 0.20 32.64 -2.68
CA ASN A 62 1.02 32.41 -3.86
C ASN A 62 0.38 31.34 -4.76
N GLU A 63 0.00 31.71 -5.98
CA GLU A 63 -0.70 30.81 -6.91
C GLU A 63 0.12 29.57 -7.29
N LEU A 64 1.46 29.65 -7.34
CA LEU A 64 2.30 28.47 -7.60
C LEU A 64 2.23 27.47 -6.44
N GLN A 65 2.29 27.97 -5.20
CA GLN A 65 2.15 27.14 -4.00
C GLN A 65 0.74 26.54 -3.89
N ALA A 66 -0.30 27.30 -4.26
CA ALA A 66 -1.68 26.78 -4.30
C ALA A 66 -1.84 25.63 -5.32
N ARG A 67 -1.16 25.72 -6.47
CA ARG A 67 -1.10 24.62 -7.46
C ARG A 67 -0.33 23.41 -6.93
N GLU A 68 0.80 23.63 -6.26
CA GLU A 68 1.58 22.56 -5.63
C GLU A 68 0.78 21.84 -4.54
N LEU A 69 0.08 22.57 -3.68
CA LEU A 69 -0.80 22.01 -2.65
C LEU A 69 -1.88 21.10 -3.26
N ARG A 70 -2.55 21.54 -4.34
CA ARG A 70 -3.53 20.74 -5.06
C ARG A 70 -2.91 19.47 -5.67
N LYS A 71 -1.66 19.53 -6.13
CA LYS A 71 -0.94 18.36 -6.65
C LYS A 71 -0.64 17.37 -5.52
N LEU A 72 -0.07 17.84 -4.42
CA LEU A 72 0.26 16.99 -3.27
C LEU A 72 -0.98 16.35 -2.64
N ALA A 73 -2.10 17.07 -2.56
CA ALA A 73 -3.36 16.51 -2.07
C ALA A 73 -3.86 15.34 -2.94
N ARG A 74 -3.71 15.44 -4.27
CA ARG A 74 -4.03 14.32 -5.18
C ARG A 74 -3.08 13.14 -5.01
N GLU A 75 -1.78 13.41 -4.86
CA GLU A 75 -0.77 12.38 -4.60
C GLU A 75 -1.02 11.67 -3.26
N LEU A 76 -1.35 12.41 -2.21
CA LEU A 76 -1.70 11.85 -0.91
C LEU A 76 -2.91 10.93 -1.02
N ARG A 77 -3.97 11.36 -1.72
CA ARG A 77 -5.16 10.53 -1.94
C ARG A 77 -4.83 9.23 -2.66
N ALA A 78 -3.98 9.27 -3.68
CA ALA A 78 -3.55 8.07 -4.40
C ALA A 78 -2.76 7.11 -3.48
N VAL A 79 -1.86 7.65 -2.65
CA VAL A 79 -1.08 6.87 -1.67
C VAL A 79 -2.00 6.24 -0.61
N GLU A 80 -3.05 6.93 -0.19
CA GLU A 80 -4.05 6.40 0.74
C GLU A 80 -4.88 5.26 0.10
N GLU A 81 -5.27 5.42 -1.16
CA GLU A 81 -5.94 4.37 -1.94
C GLU A 81 -5.02 3.13 -2.09
N ASP A 82 -3.75 3.34 -2.42
CA ASP A 82 -2.75 2.27 -2.51
C ASP A 82 -2.56 1.55 -1.16
N LEU A 83 -2.49 2.30 -0.05
CA LEU A 83 -2.35 1.74 1.29
C LEU A 83 -3.54 0.86 1.69
N VAL A 84 -4.75 1.32 1.38
CA VAL A 84 -5.98 0.53 1.59
C VAL A 84 -5.93 -0.75 0.74
N GLY A 85 -5.53 -0.63 -0.53
CA GLY A 85 -5.39 -1.75 -1.46
C GLY A 85 -4.42 -2.83 -0.97
N ILE A 86 -3.17 -2.45 -0.64
CA ILE A 86 -2.17 -3.41 -0.18
C ILE A 86 -2.57 -4.08 1.14
N ARG A 87 -3.17 -3.34 2.09
CA ARG A 87 -3.65 -3.91 3.36
C ARG A 87 -4.82 -4.87 3.15
N ALA A 88 -5.67 -4.67 2.15
CA ALA A 88 -6.70 -5.64 1.79
C ALA A 88 -6.08 -6.93 1.25
N LEU A 89 -5.11 -6.82 0.32
CA LEU A 89 -4.39 -7.98 -0.23
C LEU A 89 -3.65 -8.79 0.83
N ILE A 90 -2.93 -8.12 1.75
CA ILE A 90 -2.24 -8.79 2.87
C ILE A 90 -3.23 -9.54 3.77
N ARG A 91 -4.40 -8.96 4.05
CA ARG A 91 -5.43 -9.64 4.87
C ARG A 91 -5.93 -10.92 4.20
N SER A 92 -6.24 -10.86 2.90
CA SER A 92 -6.64 -12.05 2.14
C SER A 92 -5.52 -13.10 2.10
N LEU A 93 -4.28 -12.69 1.86
CA LEU A 93 -3.14 -13.61 1.83
C LEU A 93 -2.88 -14.26 3.19
N ARG A 94 -3.14 -13.54 4.29
CA ARG A 94 -3.05 -14.08 5.65
C ARG A 94 -4.13 -15.12 5.94
N ALA A 95 -5.35 -14.92 5.43
CA ALA A 95 -6.41 -15.93 5.51
C ALA A 95 -5.99 -17.21 4.76
N ARG A 96 -5.48 -17.06 3.54
CA ARG A 96 -4.92 -18.15 2.73
C ARG A 96 -3.79 -18.91 3.44
N ALA A 97 -2.87 -18.19 4.10
CA ALA A 97 -1.81 -18.81 4.89
C ALA A 97 -2.34 -19.64 6.06
N ASN A 98 -3.40 -19.17 6.72
CA ASN A 98 -4.02 -19.90 7.84
C ASN A 98 -4.70 -21.18 7.36
N GLU A 99 -5.37 -21.15 6.21
CA GLU A 99 -5.97 -22.34 5.59
C GLU A 99 -4.88 -23.37 5.23
N ALA A 100 -3.80 -22.92 4.59
CA ALA A 100 -2.67 -23.79 4.22
C ALA A 100 -1.94 -24.40 5.43
N ARG A 101 -2.03 -23.79 6.61
CA ARG A 101 -1.50 -24.35 7.88
C ARG A 101 -2.44 -25.37 8.52
N ALA A 102 -3.73 -25.31 8.20
CA ALA A 102 -4.76 -26.17 8.79
C ALA A 102 -5.03 -27.44 7.96
N ALA A 103 -4.62 -27.45 6.69
CA ALA A 103 -4.65 -28.59 5.78
C ALA A 103 -3.48 -29.56 6.05
#